data_AF-A0A351NX59-F1
#
_entry.id   AF-A0A351NX59-F1
#
_cell.length_a   1.000
_cell.length_b   1.000
_cell.length_c   1.000
_cell.angle_alpha   90.00
_cell.angle_beta   90.00
_cell.angle_gamma   90.00
#
_symmetry.space_group_name_H-M   'P 1'
#
loop_
_entity.id
_entity.type
_entity.pdbx_description
1 polymer ?
#
loop_
_entity_poly.entity_id
_entity_poly.type
_entity_poly.pdbx_seq_one_letter_code
_entity_poly.pdbx_strand_id
1 'polypeptide(L)'
;VEFINSLCSSAPQAAFDLLICSVHGNYAVRNALISNGYRLKGEQIIFENNRFYEGIYVSKDASKEIANTGSVMWDWSNSNHQQYWRRIVGHYRQKARKDPEQYQPIVANYEALLTSSCNI
;
A
#
# COMPACT_ATOMS: atom_id res chain seq x y z
N VAL A 1 11.11 -4.44 -0.41
CA VAL A 1 10.51 -5.80 -0.50
C VAL A 1 11.49 -6.85 0.02
N GLU A 2 12.72 -6.91 -0.50
CA GLU A 2 13.74 -7.88 -0.06
C GLU A 2 13.92 -7.94 1.46
N PHE A 3 14.05 -6.78 2.13
CA PHE A 3 14.14 -6.72 3.59
C PHE A 3 13.02 -7.49 4.31
N ILE A 4 11.76 -7.30 3.90
CA ILE A 4 10.60 -7.98 4.50
C ILE A 4 10.71 -9.49 4.30
N ASN A 5 11.02 -9.90 3.08
CA ASN A 5 11.13 -11.32 2.73
C ASN A 5 12.28 -11.99 3.50
N SER A 6 13.48 -11.39 3.49
CA SER A 6 14.65 -11.91 4.20
C SER A 6 14.42 -11.97 5.70
N LEU A 7 13.80 -10.95 6.30
CA LEU A 7 13.47 -10.95 7.71
C LEU A 7 12.54 -12.12 8.07
N CYS A 8 11.45 -12.29 7.30
CA CYS A 8 10.50 -13.38 7.51
C CYS A 8 11.13 -14.77 7.32
N SER A 9 12.04 -14.92 6.35
CA SER A 9 12.77 -16.18 6.13
C SER A 9 13.79 -16.49 7.24
N SER A 10 14.40 -15.46 7.83
CA SER A 10 15.42 -15.62 8.87
C SER A 10 14.86 -16.04 10.24
N ALA A 11 13.59 -15.73 10.51
CA ALA A 11 12.94 -15.99 11.80
C ALA A 11 11.48 -16.46 11.61
N PRO A 12 11.24 -17.63 11.00
CA PRO A 12 9.90 -18.06 10.58
C PRO A 12 8.93 -18.28 11.75
N GLN A 13 9.44 -18.61 12.94
CA GLN A 13 8.66 -18.85 14.15
C GLN A 13 8.58 -17.63 15.09
N ALA A 14 9.26 -16.53 14.76
CA ALA A 14 9.20 -15.32 15.57
C ALA A 14 7.90 -14.57 15.28
N ALA A 15 7.09 -14.35 16.31
CA ALA A 15 5.97 -13.44 16.25
C ALA A 15 6.48 -12.01 16.47
N PHE A 16 6.38 -11.18 15.45
CA PHE A 16 6.67 -9.75 15.56
C PHE A 16 5.73 -8.96 14.67
N ASP A 17 5.42 -7.76 15.14
CA ASP A 17 4.70 -6.78 14.36
C ASP A 17 5.70 -5.94 13.54
N LEU A 18 5.24 -5.44 12.40
CA LEU A 18 6.01 -4.54 11.56
C LEU A 18 5.30 -3.19 11.46
N LEU A 19 6.05 -2.13 11.73
CA LEU A 19 5.66 -0.76 11.40
C LEU A 19 6.56 -0.27 10.27
N ILE A 20 5.98 -0.10 9.09
CA ILE A 20 6.69 0.31 7.88
C ILE A 20 6.29 1.74 7.54
N CYS A 21 7.28 2.57 7.26
CA CYS A 21 7.11 3.92 6.72
C CYS A 21 7.78 3.99 5.34
N SER A 22 7.01 3.75 4.28
CA SER A 22 7.55 3.65 2.93
C SER A 22 7.10 4.81 2.04
N VAL A 23 8.06 5.37 1.31
CA VAL A 23 7.82 6.49 0.38
C VAL A 23 7.37 6.00 -0.99
N HIS A 24 7.95 4.89 -1.47
CA HIS A 24 7.79 4.41 -2.84
C HIS A 24 7.56 2.91 -2.87
N GLY A 25 6.90 2.44 -3.94
CA GLY A 25 6.69 1.02 -4.17
C GLY A 25 5.72 0.36 -3.19
N ASN A 26 4.84 1.14 -2.57
CA ASN A 26 3.93 0.66 -1.51
C ASN A 26 3.05 -0.50 -1.97
N TYR A 27 2.62 -0.54 -3.24
CA TYR A 27 1.89 -1.68 -3.78
C TYR A 27 2.69 -3.00 -3.68
N ALA A 28 3.98 -2.96 -4.04
CA ALA A 28 4.85 -4.13 -3.95
C ALA A 28 5.19 -4.49 -2.50
N VAL A 29 5.36 -3.49 -1.63
CA VAL A 29 5.54 -3.69 -0.18
C VAL A 29 4.32 -4.39 0.41
N ARG A 30 3.11 -3.92 0.12
CA ARG A 30 1.85 -4.52 0.58
C ARG A 30 1.68 -5.94 0.06
N ASN A 31 1.97 -6.20 -1.21
CA ASN A 31 1.95 -7.57 -1.74
C ASN A 31 2.94 -8.48 -1.00
N ALA A 32 4.15 -8.01 -0.70
CA ALA A 32 5.11 -8.80 0.07
C ALA A 32 4.60 -9.10 1.49
N LEU A 33 3.98 -8.14 2.16
CA LEU A 33 3.35 -8.36 3.47
C LEU A 33 2.24 -9.41 3.40
N ILE A 34 1.35 -9.30 2.40
CA ILE A 34 0.27 -10.27 2.14
C ILE A 34 0.85 -11.66 1.93
N SER A 35 1.86 -11.79 1.06
CA SER A 35 2.52 -13.08 0.77
C SER A 35 3.21 -13.70 1.99
N ASN A 36 3.63 -12.89 2.96
CA ASN A 36 4.23 -13.36 4.21
C ASN A 36 3.19 -13.59 5.33
N GLY A 37 1.89 -13.53 5.01
CA GLY A 37 0.79 -13.82 5.93
C GLY A 37 0.49 -12.71 6.93
N TYR A 38 0.96 -11.49 6.69
CA TYR A 38 0.63 -10.36 7.55
C TYR A 38 -0.79 -9.87 7.32
N ARG A 39 -1.38 -9.35 8.40
CA ARG A 39 -2.70 -8.74 8.46
C ARG A 39 -2.57 -7.32 9.02
N LEU A 40 -3.49 -6.46 8.66
CA LEU A 40 -3.46 -5.03 8.95
C LEU A 40 -3.89 -4.73 10.39
N LYS A 41 -3.07 -3.98 11.14
CA LYS A 41 -3.45 -3.36 12.40
C LYS A 41 -3.84 -1.88 12.22
N GLY A 42 -3.16 -1.18 11.33
CA GLY A 42 -3.46 0.22 11.03
C GLY A 42 -2.69 0.73 9.82
N GLU A 43 -3.20 1.78 9.20
CA GLU A 43 -2.52 2.45 8.09
C GLU A 43 -2.93 3.92 8.01
N GLN A 44 -2.03 4.75 7.49
CA GLN A 44 -2.30 6.17 7.26
C GLN A 44 -1.41 6.73 6.16
N ILE A 45 -1.92 7.75 5.47
CA ILE A 45 -1.11 8.62 4.61
C ILE A 45 -0.52 9.71 5.49
N ILE A 46 0.79 9.90 5.40
CA ILE A 46 1.51 10.96 6.11
C ILE A 46 2.08 11.91 5.05
N PHE A 47 1.82 13.20 5.22
CA PHE A 47 2.44 14.24 4.40
C PHE A 47 3.28 15.14 5.30
N GLU A 48 4.60 15.03 5.17
CA GLU A 48 5.57 15.76 5.97
C GLU A 48 6.75 16.17 5.08
N ASN A 49 7.30 17.37 5.28
CA ASN A 49 8.46 17.88 4.53
C ASN A 49 8.30 17.75 3.00
N ASN A 50 7.10 18.10 2.51
CA ASN A 50 6.71 18.03 1.10
C ASN A 50 6.81 16.61 0.48
N ARG A 51 6.73 15.57 1.31
CA ARG A 51 6.85 14.18 0.91
C ARG A 51 5.72 13.35 1.48
N PHE A 52 5.23 12.41 0.66
CA PHE A 52 4.22 11.44 1.07
C PHE A 52 4.86 10.15 1.55
N TYR A 53 4.29 9.60 2.61
CA TYR A 53 4.63 8.30 3.17
C TYR A 53 3.36 7.51 3.44
N GLU A 54 3.46 6.19 3.40
CA GLU A 54 2.47 5.31 4.03
C GLU A 54 3.04 4.77 5.32
N GLY A 55 2.34 5.01 6.42
CA GLY A 55 2.50 4.24 7.64
C GLY A 55 1.66 2.98 7.52
N ILE A 56 2.28 1.80 7.61
CA ILE A 56 1.62 0.50 7.51
C ILE A 56 2.03 -0.32 8.74
N TYR A 57 1.06 -0.56 9.63
CA TYR A 57 1.25 -1.35 10.85
C TYR A 57 0.57 -2.71 10.69
N VAL A 58 1.33 -3.79 10.81
CA VAL A 58 0.86 -5.14 10.52
C VAL A 58 1.33 -6.16 11.55
N SER A 59 0.57 -7.23 11.66
CA SER A 59 0.84 -8.38 12.52
C SER A 59 0.31 -9.66 11.88
N LYS A 60 0.93 -10.80 12.16
CA LYS A 60 0.36 -12.10 11.75
C LYS A 60 -0.88 -12.49 12.57
N ASP A 61 -1.05 -11.90 13.75
CA ASP A 61 -2.17 -12.16 14.66
C ASP A 61 -3.34 -11.18 14.49
N ALA A 62 -3.23 -10.23 13.56
CA ALA A 62 -4.33 -9.32 13.25
C ALA A 62 -5.40 -10.01 12.38
N SER A 63 -6.62 -9.47 12.40
CA SER A 63 -7.76 -10.07 11.66
C SER A 63 -8.05 -9.37 10.33
N LYS A 64 -7.64 -8.12 10.16
CA LYS A 64 -8.02 -7.32 8.99
C LYS A 64 -7.11 -7.60 7.80
N GLU A 65 -7.69 -7.74 6.62
CA GLU A 65 -6.91 -7.95 5.39
C GLU A 65 -6.16 -6.69 4.97
N ILE A 66 -5.00 -6.88 4.34
CA ILE A 66 -4.25 -5.79 3.72
C ILE A 66 -4.77 -5.63 2.30
N ALA A 67 -5.28 -4.45 1.97
CA ALA A 67 -5.49 -4.03 0.58
C ALA A 67 -4.16 -3.53 0.00
N ASN A 68 -3.82 -3.98 -1.20
CA ASN A 68 -2.59 -3.58 -1.90
C ASN A 68 -2.60 -2.11 -2.37
N THR A 69 -3.76 -1.48 -2.39
CA THR A 69 -3.95 -0.03 -2.63
C THR A 69 -4.24 0.76 -1.35
N GLY A 70 -4.20 0.13 -0.17
CA GLY A 70 -4.70 0.72 1.07
C GLY A 70 -6.24 0.69 1.14
N SER A 71 -6.76 0.64 2.37
CA SER A 71 -8.19 0.50 2.65
C SER A 71 -8.74 1.71 3.42
N VAL A 72 -8.33 1.90 4.67
CA VAL A 72 -8.91 2.89 5.60
C VAL A 72 -8.09 4.17 5.74
N MET A 73 -6.94 4.22 5.07
CA MET A 73 -6.09 5.41 5.06
C MET A 73 -6.63 6.55 4.18
N TRP A 74 -7.61 6.27 3.31
CA TRP A 74 -8.12 7.24 2.36
C TRP A 74 -9.15 8.15 3.01
N ASP A 75 -8.96 9.46 2.80
CA ASP A 75 -9.92 10.50 3.16
C ASP A 75 -10.06 11.37 1.92
N TRP A 76 -11.17 11.21 1.21
CA TRP A 76 -11.40 11.91 -0.05
C TRP A 76 -11.78 13.38 0.14
N SER A 77 -12.10 13.81 1.35
CA SER A 77 -12.25 15.23 1.66
C SER A 77 -10.89 15.93 1.80
N ASN A 78 -9.82 15.16 2.05
CA ASN A 78 -8.47 15.67 2.24
C ASN A 78 -7.72 15.85 0.91
N SER A 79 -7.35 17.09 0.60
CA SER A 79 -6.64 17.45 -0.64
C SER A 79 -5.27 16.77 -0.79
N ASN A 80 -4.58 16.50 0.32
CA ASN A 80 -3.30 15.78 0.32
C ASN A 80 -3.49 14.32 -0.09
N HIS A 81 -4.56 13.67 0.36
CA HIS A 81 -4.83 12.27 0.00
C HIS A 81 -5.21 12.15 -1.48
N GLN A 82 -6.03 13.08 -1.98
CA GLN A 82 -6.32 13.18 -3.42
C GLN A 82 -5.05 13.44 -4.25
N GLN A 83 -4.16 14.33 -3.77
CA GLN A 83 -2.90 14.61 -4.45
C GLN A 83 -1.99 13.38 -4.46
N TYR A 84 -1.91 12.66 -3.33
CA TYR A 84 -1.16 11.42 -3.22
C TYR A 84 -1.65 10.36 -4.21
N TRP A 85 -2.96 10.13 -4.25
CA TRP A 85 -3.58 9.21 -5.21
C TRP A 85 -3.23 9.58 -6.66
N ARG A 86 -3.37 10.86 -7.05
CA ARG A 86 -3.01 11.33 -8.40
C ARG A 86 -1.55 11.03 -8.75
N ARG A 87 -0.62 11.22 -7.80
CA ARG A 87 0.80 10.92 -7.99
C ARG A 87 1.06 9.43 -8.19
N ILE A 88 0.46 8.56 -7.36
CA ILE A 88 0.61 7.11 -7.48
C ILE A 88 0.05 6.59 -8.80
N VAL A 89 -1.19 6.98 -9.13
CA VAL A 89 -1.86 6.53 -10.37
C VAL A 89 -1.10 7.05 -11.59
N GLY A 90 -0.66 8.31 -11.58
CA GLY A 90 0.18 8.87 -12.64
C GLY A 90 1.47 8.08 -12.85
N HIS A 91 2.16 7.72 -11.76
CA HIS A 91 3.36 6.89 -11.80
C HIS A 91 3.11 5.51 -12.42
N TYR A 92 2.07 4.80 -11.97
CA TYR A 92 1.76 3.47 -12.52
C TYR A 92 1.25 3.53 -13.96
N ARG A 93 0.51 4.56 -14.35
CA ARG A 93 0.13 4.80 -15.77
C ARG A 93 1.36 5.00 -16.65
N GLN A 94 2.37 5.73 -16.18
CA GLN A 94 3.63 5.88 -16.92
C GLN A 94 4.35 4.54 -17.09
N LYS A 95 4.35 3.69 -16.05
CA LYS A 95 4.92 2.35 -16.13
C LYS A 95 4.13 1.43 -17.07
N ALA A 96 2.80 1.49 -17.05
CA ALA A 96 1.92 0.73 -17.92
C ALA A 96 2.10 1.05 -19.40
N ARG A 97 2.56 2.26 -19.77
CA ARG A 97 2.93 2.57 -21.16
C ARG A 97 4.09 1.74 -21.68
N LYS A 98 4.99 1.30 -20.80
CA LYS A 98 6.17 0.49 -21.15
C LYS A 98 5.91 -1.00 -21.01
N ASP A 99 5.15 -1.38 -19.98
CA ASP A 99 4.78 -2.76 -19.70
C ASP A 99 3.30 -2.82 -19.24
N PRO A 100 2.36 -2.86 -20.20
CA PRO A 100 0.94 -2.83 -19.88
C PRO A 100 0.49 -4.05 -19.09
N GLU A 101 0.98 -5.24 -19.45
CA GLU A 101 0.58 -6.50 -18.80
C GLU A 101 0.89 -6.48 -17.30
N GLN A 102 2.06 -5.96 -16.93
CA GLN A 102 2.45 -5.87 -15.53
C GLN A 102 1.69 -4.79 -14.76
N TYR A 103 1.53 -3.59 -15.33
CA TYR A 103 1.12 -2.40 -14.54
C TYR A 103 -0.33 -1.96 -14.75
N GLN A 104 -0.99 -2.34 -15.85
CA GLN A 104 -2.38 -1.96 -16.09
C GLN A 104 -3.33 -2.48 -14.98
N PRO A 105 -3.17 -3.72 -14.45
CA PRO A 105 -3.98 -4.17 -13.32
C PRO A 105 -3.79 -3.31 -12.06
N ILE A 106 -2.58 -2.81 -11.82
CA ILE A 106 -2.27 -1.95 -10.66
C ILE A 106 -2.99 -0.60 -10.81
N VAL A 107 -2.96 -0.02 -12.01
CA VAL A 107 -3.70 1.22 -12.32
C VAL A 107 -5.19 1.01 -12.06
N ALA A 108 -5.78 -0.07 -12.59
CA ALA A 108 -7.20 -0.37 -12.40
C ALA A 108 -7.57 -0.52 -10.91
N ASN A 109 -6.74 -1.17 -10.11
CA ASN A 109 -6.98 -1.33 -8.67
C ASN A 109 -7.03 0.02 -7.93
N TYR A 110 -6.15 0.97 -8.26
CA TYR A 110 -6.20 2.31 -7.66
C TYR A 110 -7.37 3.15 -8.19
N GLU A 111 -7.75 3.00 -9.45
CA GLU A 111 -8.90 3.70 -10.04
C GLU A 111 -10.23 3.23 -9.45
N ALA A 112 -10.36 1.94 -9.13
CA ALA A 112 -11.53 1.38 -8.47
C ALA A 112 -11.83 2.01 -7.11
N LEU A 113 -10.81 2.55 -6.41
CA LEU A 113 -11.01 3.25 -5.14
C LEU A 113 -11.98 4.44 -5.28
N LEU A 114 -11.95 5.16 -6.40
CA LEU A 114 -12.86 6.30 -6.63
C LEU A 114 -14.29 5.83 -6.90
N THR A 115 -14.46 4.74 -7.64
CA THR A 115 -15.78 4.16 -7.92
C THR A 115 -16.45 3.68 -6.65
N SER A 116 -15.70 3.06 -5.73
CA SER A 116 -16.22 2.62 -4.44
C SER A 116 -16.56 3.77 -3.48
N SER A 117 -15.97 4.94 -3.68
CA SER A 117 -16.16 6.12 -2.82
C SER A 117 -17.33 7.01 -3.26
N CYS A 118 -17.85 6.79 -4.47
CA CYS A 118 -18.96 7.55 -5.04
C CYS A 118 -20.35 6.93 -4.74
N ASN A 119 -20.38 5.82 -3.99
CA ASN A 119 -21.60 5.11 -3.58
C ASN A 119 -21.98 5.36 -2.11
N ILE A 120 -21.53 6.48 -1.52
CA ILE A 120 -21.92 6.95 -0.18
C ILE A 120 -22.52 8.34 -0.30
#